data_AF-A0A6C0JBP8-F1
#
_entry.id   AF-A0A6C0JBP8-F1
#
_cell.length_a   1.000
_cell.length_b   1.000
_cell.length_c   1.000
_cell.angle_alpha   90.00
_cell.angle_beta   90.00
_cell.angle_gamma   90.00
#
_symmetry.space_group_name_H-M   'P 1'
#
loop_
_entity.id
_entity.type
_entity.pdbx_description
1 polymer ?
#
loop_
_entity_poly.entity_id
_entity_poly.type
_entity_poly.pdbx_seq_one_letter_code
_entity_poly.pdbx_strand_id
1 'polypeptide(L)'
;MTNIYDKSFVCTYPELDSDDLYRSQFLQAFKLKEWDDSKITNKTDILFEIVKDELKDIFHIFKSKNTRFTHLMLFMGENATEDSNLFRILFTYDLFYLTHRCIIDIIDNNKTKLQHIQRLKEVICL
;
A
#
# COMPACT_ATOMS: atom_id res chain seq x y z
N MET A 1 5.03 -14.27 12.46
CA MET A 1 5.10 -12.86 12.01
C MET A 1 3.79 -12.34 11.37
N THR A 2 2.73 -13.16 11.31
CA THR A 2 1.47 -12.91 10.55
C THR A 2 0.37 -12.13 11.29
N ASN A 3 0.63 -11.58 12.48
CA ASN A 3 -0.45 -11.04 13.31
C ASN A 3 -0.74 -9.55 13.10
N ILE A 4 0.08 -8.82 12.34
CA ILE A 4 -0.07 -7.36 12.21
C ILE A 4 -1.04 -6.94 11.10
N TYR A 5 -1.26 -7.81 10.12
CA TYR A 5 -2.03 -7.54 8.90
C TYR A 5 -3.10 -8.62 8.70
N ASP A 6 -4.31 -8.22 8.32
CA ASP A 6 -5.39 -9.15 7.95
C ASP A 6 -5.32 -9.43 6.44
N LYS A 7 -5.31 -10.71 6.11
CA LYS A 7 -5.23 -11.24 4.74
C LYS A 7 -6.47 -12.03 4.33
N SER A 8 -7.49 -12.09 5.19
CA SER A 8 -8.65 -12.96 4.98
C SER A 8 -9.73 -12.37 4.07
N PHE A 9 -9.47 -11.22 3.44
CA PHE A 9 -10.44 -10.51 2.63
C PHE A 9 -9.82 -9.99 1.34
N VAL A 10 -10.69 -9.49 0.47
CA VAL A 10 -10.32 -8.74 -0.72
C VAL A 10 -10.99 -7.38 -0.65
N CYS A 11 -10.32 -6.34 -1.11
CA CYS A 11 -10.91 -5.01 -1.17
C CYS A 11 -11.98 -4.97 -2.26
N THR A 12 -13.16 -4.48 -1.91
CA THR A 12 -14.33 -4.37 -2.81
C THR A 12 -14.83 -2.93 -2.93
N TYR A 13 -14.28 -2.02 -2.12
CA TYR A 13 -14.60 -0.59 -2.20
C TYR A 13 -14.44 0.04 -3.59
N PRO A 14 -13.48 -0.36 -4.47
CA PRO A 14 -13.38 0.25 -5.79
C PRO A 14 -14.57 -0.07 -6.71
N GLU A 15 -15.19 -1.24 -6.55
CA GLU A 15 -16.34 -1.65 -7.35
C GLU A 15 -17.64 -0.99 -6.89
N LEU A 16 -17.71 -0.70 -5.58
CA LEU A 16 -18.88 -0.11 -4.93
C LEU A 16 -18.81 1.42 -4.82
N ASP A 17 -17.70 2.01 -5.26
CA ASP A 17 -17.40 3.44 -5.17
C ASP A 17 -17.71 4.04 -3.78
N SER A 18 -17.16 3.41 -2.74
CA SER A 18 -17.52 3.69 -1.35
C SER A 18 -16.33 4.04 -0.47
N ASP A 19 -16.21 5.32 -0.13
CA ASP A 19 -15.20 5.84 0.79
C ASP A 19 -15.30 5.24 2.21
N ASP A 20 -16.52 5.03 2.70
CA ASP A 20 -16.74 4.43 4.02
C ASP A 20 -16.29 2.97 4.04
N LEU A 21 -16.52 2.24 2.95
CA LEU A 21 -16.02 0.88 2.81
C LEU A 21 -14.51 0.84 2.66
N TYR A 22 -13.92 1.78 1.93
CA TYR A 22 -12.46 1.94 1.86
C TYR A 22 -11.84 2.12 3.25
N ARG A 23 -12.37 3.05 4.04
CA ARG A 23 -11.91 3.30 5.43
C ARG A 23 -12.07 2.05 6.29
N SER A 24 -13.22 1.38 6.21
CA SER A 24 -13.49 0.15 6.96
C SER A 24 -12.51 -0.97 6.58
N GLN A 25 -12.30 -1.21 5.28
CA GLN A 25 -11.37 -2.23 4.77
C GLN A 25 -9.91 -1.90 5.08
N PHE A 26 -9.55 -0.61 5.09
CA PHE A 26 -8.23 -0.16 5.54
C PHE A 26 -8.00 -0.49 7.02
N LEU A 27 -8.96 -0.15 7.89
CA LEU A 27 -8.88 -0.48 9.32
C LEU A 27 -8.84 -2.00 9.55
N GLN A 28 -9.64 -2.76 8.79
CA GLN A 28 -9.63 -4.22 8.81
C GLN A 28 -8.25 -4.77 8.48
N ALA A 29 -7.61 -4.29 7.40
CA ALA A 29 -6.26 -4.72 7.01
C ALA A 29 -5.25 -4.56 8.16
N PHE A 30 -5.33 -3.47 8.90
CA PHE A 30 -4.43 -3.20 10.03
C PHE A 30 -4.93 -3.77 11.37
N LYS A 31 -6.05 -4.51 11.38
CA LYS A 31 -6.72 -5.05 12.57
C LYS A 31 -7.02 -3.98 13.62
N LEU A 32 -7.50 -2.84 13.16
CA LEU A 32 -7.92 -1.71 13.98
C LEU A 32 -9.45 -1.60 13.98
N LYS A 33 -10.03 -1.17 15.11
CA LYS A 33 -11.47 -0.93 15.23
C LYS A 33 -11.84 0.52 14.94
N GLU A 34 -10.87 1.42 15.11
CA GLU A 34 -11.04 2.87 15.00
C GLU A 34 -9.78 3.47 14.39
N TRP A 35 -9.94 4.66 13.82
CA TRP A 35 -8.84 5.41 13.25
C TRP A 35 -7.93 5.97 14.34
N ASP A 36 -6.66 5.59 14.31
CA ASP A 36 -5.63 6.03 15.25
C ASP A 36 -4.32 6.20 14.47
N ASP A 37 -3.96 7.45 14.19
CA ASP A 37 -2.81 7.80 13.35
C ASP A 37 -1.50 7.21 13.86
N SER A 38 -1.32 7.15 15.18
CA SER A 38 -0.11 6.62 15.81
C SER A 38 -0.02 5.11 15.63
N LYS A 39 -1.13 4.39 15.82
CA LYS A 39 -1.18 2.94 15.59
C LYS A 39 -1.06 2.60 14.11
N ILE A 40 -1.69 3.36 13.23
CA ILE A 40 -1.61 3.17 11.77
C ILE A 40 -0.16 3.35 11.33
N THR A 41 0.47 4.45 11.73
CA THR A 41 1.88 4.72 11.42
C THR A 41 2.78 3.58 11.87
N ASN A 42 2.70 3.20 13.15
CA ASN A 42 3.51 2.12 13.71
C ASN A 42 3.31 0.79 12.95
N LYS A 43 2.05 0.40 12.69
CA LYS A 43 1.76 -0.84 11.94
C LYS A 43 2.22 -0.77 10.49
N THR A 44 2.13 0.39 9.86
CA THR A 44 2.61 0.61 8.49
C THR A 44 4.12 0.51 8.42
N ASP A 45 4.83 1.07 9.39
CA ASP A 45 6.30 0.99 9.47
C ASP A 45 6.77 -0.46 9.71
N ILE A 46 6.10 -1.22 10.59
CA ILE A 46 6.39 -2.65 10.77
C ILE A 46 6.10 -3.43 9.47
N LEU A 47 4.98 -3.16 8.82
CA LEU A 47 4.63 -3.84 7.57
C LEU A 47 5.62 -3.51 6.46
N PHE A 48 6.06 -2.26 6.36
CA PHE A 48 7.07 -1.80 5.41
C PHE A 48 8.35 -2.65 5.52
N GLU A 49 8.86 -2.86 6.73
CA GLU A 49 10.06 -3.68 6.96
C GLU A 49 9.91 -5.12 6.47
N ILE A 50 8.69 -5.66 6.42
CA ILE A 50 8.40 -7.03 5.95
C ILE A 50 8.35 -7.09 4.41
N VAL A 51 7.84 -6.04 3.75
CA VAL A 51 7.49 -6.10 2.32
C VAL A 51 8.41 -5.27 1.41
N LYS A 52 9.26 -4.41 1.98
CA LYS A 52 10.03 -3.42 1.24
C LYS A 52 10.91 -4.00 0.13
N ASP A 53 11.52 -5.16 0.36
CA ASP A 53 12.45 -5.77 -0.59
C ASP A 53 11.73 -6.21 -1.87
N GLU A 54 10.53 -6.79 -1.71
CA GLU A 54 9.69 -7.24 -2.83
C GLU A 54 9.02 -6.08 -3.57
N LEU A 55 8.89 -4.91 -2.92
CA LEU A 55 8.28 -3.70 -3.51
C LEU A 55 9.32 -2.67 -3.98
N LYS A 56 10.61 -2.99 -3.95
CA LYS A 56 11.70 -2.06 -4.30
C LYS A 56 11.55 -1.43 -5.69
N ASP A 57 11.12 -2.23 -6.67
CA ASP A 57 10.83 -1.76 -8.03
C ASP A 57 9.75 -0.66 -8.05
N ILE A 58 8.73 -0.79 -7.20
CA ILE A 58 7.64 0.17 -7.11
C ILE A 58 8.15 1.50 -6.58
N PHE A 59 8.99 1.47 -5.56
CA PHE A 59 9.62 2.69 -5.03
C PHE A 59 10.54 3.34 -6.06
N HIS A 60 11.26 2.55 -6.86
CA HIS A 60 12.06 3.08 -7.96
C HIS A 60 11.20 3.82 -9.01
N ILE A 61 10.02 3.28 -9.34
CA ILE A 61 9.06 3.92 -10.26
C ILE A 61 8.62 5.28 -9.70
N PHE A 62 8.19 5.36 -8.44
CA PHE A 62 7.85 6.65 -7.82
C PHE A 62 8.99 7.66 -7.88
N LYS A 63 10.22 7.23 -7.57
CA LYS A 63 11.41 8.10 -7.59
C LYS A 63 11.78 8.60 -8.98
N SER A 64 11.39 7.89 -10.04
CA SER A 64 11.60 8.35 -11.42
C SER A 64 10.67 9.51 -11.83
N LYS A 65 9.74 9.92 -10.95
CA LYS A 65 8.83 11.08 -11.06
C LYS A 65 7.86 11.05 -12.26
N ASN A 66 7.74 9.93 -12.94
CA ASN A 66 6.82 9.75 -14.07
C ASN A 66 5.59 8.94 -13.64
N THR A 67 4.91 9.40 -12.60
CA THR A 67 3.73 8.75 -12.02
C THR A 67 2.60 9.77 -11.87
N ARG A 68 1.33 9.36 -11.97
CA ARG A 68 0.20 10.25 -11.63
C ARG A 68 0.23 10.77 -10.20
N PHE A 69 0.96 10.11 -9.30
CA PHE A 69 1.08 10.49 -7.90
C PHE A 69 2.22 11.48 -7.63
N THR A 70 2.91 11.97 -8.66
CA THR A 70 3.98 12.98 -8.52
C THR A 70 3.50 14.21 -7.75
N HIS A 71 2.23 14.60 -7.89
CA HIS A 71 1.64 15.70 -7.13
C HIS A 71 1.62 15.45 -5.61
N LEU A 72 1.36 14.22 -5.14
CA LEU A 72 1.42 13.87 -3.72
C LEU A 72 2.85 13.96 -3.19
N MET A 73 3.82 13.53 -4.01
CA MET A 73 5.23 13.56 -3.64
C MET A 73 5.77 14.99 -3.43
N LEU A 74 5.20 15.99 -4.11
CA LEU A 74 5.57 17.40 -3.90
C LEU A 74 5.30 17.87 -2.46
N PHE A 75 4.29 17.31 -1.80
CA PHE A 75 3.92 17.67 -0.42
C PHE A 75 4.69 16.92 0.65
N MET A 76 5.53 15.95 0.27
CA MET A 76 6.31 15.12 1.21
C MET A 76 7.70 15.71 1.55
N GLY A 77 8.05 16.87 0.98
CA GLY A 77 9.27 17.60 1.33
C GLY A 77 10.58 16.85 1.02
N GLU A 78 11.63 17.12 1.78
CA GLU A 78 12.96 16.49 1.58
C GLU A 78 12.94 14.96 1.76
N ASN A 79 11.96 14.43 2.50
CA ASN A 79 11.78 12.99 2.75
C ASN A 79 10.87 12.31 1.70
N ALA A 80 10.49 13.01 0.63
CA ALA A 80 9.61 12.51 -0.44
C ALA A 80 10.14 11.26 -1.18
N THR A 81 11.44 10.96 -1.01
CA THR A 81 12.09 9.82 -1.66
C THR A 81 12.42 8.68 -0.69
N GLU A 82 12.02 8.80 0.58
CA GLU A 82 12.11 7.69 1.53
C GLU A 82 11.08 6.62 1.19
N ASP A 83 11.53 5.37 1.11
CA ASP A 83 10.67 4.24 0.70
C ASP A 83 9.50 4.04 1.67
N SER A 84 9.68 4.35 2.96
CA SER A 84 8.61 4.32 3.97
C SER A 84 7.49 5.32 3.70
N ASN A 85 7.84 6.51 3.20
CA ASN A 85 6.88 7.54 2.81
C ASN A 85 6.17 7.15 1.52
N LEU A 86 6.91 6.68 0.51
CA LEU A 86 6.34 6.16 -0.73
C LEU A 86 5.40 4.97 -0.49
N PHE A 87 5.71 4.15 0.50
CA PHE A 87 4.87 3.04 0.91
C PHE A 87 3.49 3.52 1.41
N ARG A 88 3.40 4.68 2.06
CA ARG A 88 2.10 5.25 2.49
C ARG A 88 1.21 5.63 1.31
N ILE A 89 1.79 6.07 0.18
CA ILE A 89 1.05 6.38 -1.04
C ILE A 89 0.33 5.14 -1.59
N LEU A 90 0.93 3.95 -1.42
CA LEU A 90 0.34 2.69 -1.88
C LEU A 90 -0.98 2.33 -1.18
N PHE A 91 -1.31 3.01 -0.09
CA PHE A 91 -2.58 2.83 0.60
C PHE A 91 -3.62 3.88 0.25
N THR A 92 -3.37 4.78 -0.71
CA THR A 92 -4.42 5.65 -1.24
C THR A 92 -5.56 4.83 -1.86
N TYR A 93 -6.75 5.42 -1.95
CA TYR A 93 -7.96 4.78 -2.48
C TYR A 93 -7.69 4.01 -3.79
N ASP A 94 -6.97 4.62 -4.71
CA ASP A 94 -6.70 4.03 -6.03
C ASP A 94 -5.74 2.84 -6.03
N LEU A 95 -4.89 2.73 -5.02
CA LEU A 95 -3.81 1.74 -4.99
C LEU A 95 -4.04 0.64 -3.97
N PHE A 96 -4.76 0.94 -2.89
CA PHE A 96 -4.84 0.05 -1.73
C PHE A 96 -5.32 -1.36 -2.08
N TYR A 97 -6.32 -1.52 -2.93
CA TYR A 97 -6.80 -2.85 -3.34
C TYR A 97 -5.72 -3.69 -4.07
N LEU A 98 -4.88 -3.08 -4.90
CA LEU A 98 -3.77 -3.75 -5.59
C LEU A 98 -2.61 -4.01 -4.64
N THR A 99 -2.29 -3.03 -3.80
CA THR A 99 -1.25 -3.13 -2.78
C THR A 99 -1.57 -4.24 -1.79
N HIS A 100 -2.82 -4.31 -1.31
CA HIS A 100 -3.30 -5.35 -0.40
C HIS A 100 -3.09 -6.74 -1.00
N ARG A 101 -3.42 -6.93 -2.29
CA ARG A 101 -3.18 -8.19 -3.00
C ARG A 101 -1.70 -8.56 -3.09
N CYS A 102 -0.82 -7.59 -3.33
CA CYS A 102 0.62 -7.83 -3.33
C CYS A 102 1.14 -8.20 -1.93
N ILE A 103 0.67 -7.49 -0.89
CA ILE A 103 1.04 -7.79 0.51
C ILE A 103 0.63 -9.22 0.89
N ILE A 104 -0.57 -9.67 0.50
CA ILE A 104 -1.02 -11.04 0.75
C ILE A 104 -0.08 -12.06 0.10
N ASP A 105 0.27 -11.86 -1.17
CA ASP A 105 1.19 -12.76 -1.87
C ASP A 105 2.54 -12.84 -1.15
N ILE A 106 3.09 -11.69 -0.71
CA ILE A 106 4.36 -11.61 0.02
C ILE A 106 4.24 -12.33 1.37
N ILE A 107 3.17 -12.11 2.13
CA ILE A 107 2.99 -12.76 3.44
C ILE A 107 2.84 -14.28 3.30
N ASP A 108 2.19 -14.75 2.24
CA ASP A 108 1.93 -16.18 2.04
C ASP A 108 3.09 -16.94 1.40
N ASN A 109 3.82 -16.28 0.48
CA ASN A 109 4.80 -16.94 -0.39
C ASN A 109 6.19 -16.31 -0.34
N ASN A 110 6.41 -15.28 0.49
CA ASN A 110 7.61 -14.44 0.50
C ASN A 110 7.93 -13.80 -0.87
N LYS A 111 6.93 -13.71 -1.77
CA LYS A 111 7.12 -13.18 -3.12
C LYS A 111 5.82 -12.69 -3.72
N THR A 112 5.88 -11.56 -4.43
CA THR A 112 4.72 -11.06 -5.18
C THR A 112 4.50 -11.83 -6.48
N LYS A 113 3.25 -12.15 -6.83
CA LYS A 113 2.95 -12.71 -8.16
C LYS A 113 3.16 -11.66 -9.24
N LEU A 114 3.79 -12.07 -10.35
CA LEU A 114 4.13 -11.18 -11.46
C LEU A 114 2.92 -10.37 -11.98
N GLN A 115 1.77 -11.03 -12.12
CA GLN A 115 0.53 -10.39 -12.58
C GLN A 115 0.05 -9.27 -11.63
N HIS A 116 0.17 -9.46 -10.31
CA HIS A 116 -0.32 -8.49 -9.33
C HIS A 116 0.61 -7.27 -9.28
N ILE A 117 1.92 -7.48 -9.29
CA ILE A 117 2.89 -6.38 -9.31
C ILE A 117 2.84 -5.60 -10.62
N GLN A 118 2.64 -6.27 -11.77
CA GLN A 118 2.46 -5.59 -13.05
C GLN A 118 1.23 -4.69 -13.04
N ARG A 119 0.10 -5.19 -12.53
CA ARG A 119 -1.12 -4.40 -12.43
C ARG A 119 -0.94 -3.16 -11.55
N LEU A 120 -0.21 -3.29 -10.43
CA LEU A 120 0.14 -2.15 -9.58
C LEU A 120 1.00 -1.13 -10.33
N LYS A 121 2.02 -1.59 -11.07
CA LYS A 121 2.90 -0.73 -11.89
C LYS A 121 2.10 0.03 -12.95
N GLU A 122 1.17 -0.63 -13.64
CA GLU A 122 0.30 0.01 -14.63
C GLU A 122 -0.46 1.18 -14.02
N VAL A 123 -1.14 0.99 -12.88
CA VAL A 123 -1.96 2.03 -12.25
C VAL A 123 -1.11 3.19 -11.73
N ILE A 124 0.12 2.94 -11.29
CA ILE A 124 1.05 4.00 -10.86
C ILE A 124 1.51 4.87 -12.04
N CYS A 125 1.70 4.27 -13.22
CA CYS A 125 2.20 4.92 -14.42
C CYS A 125 1.12 5.49 -15.35
N LEU A 126 -0.17 5.21 -15.09
CA LEU A 126 -1.30 5.94 -15.70
C LEU A 126 -1.15 7.44 -15.42
#